data_AF-A0AA40AC60-F1
#
_entry.id   AF-A0AA40AC60-F1
#
_cell.length_a   1.000
_cell.length_b   1.000
_cell.length_c   1.000
_cell.angle_alpha   90.00
_cell.angle_beta   90.00
_cell.angle_gamma   90.00
#
_symmetry.space_group_name_H-M   'P 1'
#
loop_
_entity.id
_entity.type
_entity.pdbx_description
1 polymer ?
#
loop_
_entity_poly.entity_id
_entity_poly.type
_entity_poly.pdbx_seq_one_letter_code
_entity_poly.pdbx_strand_id
1 'polypeptide(L)' 'MLFLFLLNEVKCGVQALDIAGRQNAHSMTLAARAIVELFRPVKREKELHRELLTFSISYDY' A
#
# COMPACT_ATOMS: atom_id res chain seq x y z
N MET A 1 -15.81 -0.87 4.19
CA MET A 1 -14.45 -1.35 3.88
C MET A 1 -13.47 -0.35 4.48
N LEU A 2 -12.72 -0.73 5.52
CA LEU A 2 -11.64 0.10 6.07
C LEU A 2 -10.37 -0.18 5.27
N PHE A 3 -9.96 0.75 4.41
CA PHE A 3 -8.64 0.68 3.81
C PHE A 3 -7.65 1.30 4.79
N LEU A 4 -6.78 0.49 5.39
CA LEU A 4 -5.91 0.98 6.47
C LEU A 4 -4.87 2.00 5.98
N PHE A 5 -4.45 1.93 4.70
CA PHE A 5 -3.52 2.89 4.11
C PHE A 5 -3.86 3.19 2.64
N LEU A 6 -4.22 4.44 2.37
CA LEU A 6 -4.30 5.03 1.04
C LEU A 6 -2.93 5.64 0.69
N LEU A 7 -2.38 5.26 -0.45
CA LEU A 7 -1.12 5.80 -0.97
C LEU A 7 -1.36 6.46 -2.32
N ASN A 8 -0.96 7.73 -2.44
CA ASN A 8 -1.14 8.50 -3.66
C ASN A 8 0.19 9.13 -4.08
N GLU A 9 0.53 8.94 -5.35
CA GLU A 9 1.68 9.58 -5.96
C GLU A 9 1.21 10.30 -7.22
N VAL A 10 1.56 11.58 -7.29
CA VAL A 10 1.37 12.41 -8.48
C VAL A 10 2.75 12.62 -9.09
N LYS A 11 2.88 12.25 -10.36
CA LYS A 11 4.09 12.48 -11.16
C LYS A 11 3.69 13.20 -12.44
N CYS A 12 4.66 13.78 -13.14
CA CYS A 12 4.46 14.44 -14.42
C CYS A 12 5.64 14.14 -15.33
N GLY A 13 5.37 13.93 -16.62
CA GLY A 13 6.37 13.72 -17.66
C GLY A 13 6.49 12.27 -18.13
N VAL A 14 7.44 12.02 -19.04
CA VAL A 14 7.65 10.68 -19.62
C VAL A 14 7.96 9.67 -18.50
N GLN A 15 7.21 8.57 -18.44
CA GLN A 15 7.26 7.54 -17.38
C GLN A 15 6.69 7.95 -16.00
N ALA A 16 5.90 9.03 -15.91
CA ALA A 16 5.27 9.46 -14.66
C ALA A 16 4.50 8.35 -13.94
N LEU A 17 3.61 7.63 -14.64
CA LEU A 17 2.85 6.52 -14.06
C LEU A 17 3.75 5.36 -13.60
N ASP A 18 4.84 5.06 -14.32
CA ASP A 18 5.77 4.00 -13.92
C ASP A 18 6.51 4.36 -12.63
N ILE A 19 6.96 5.63 -12.50
CA ILE A 19 7.63 6.13 -11.30
C ILE A 19 6.64 6.14 -10.12
N ALA A 20 5.43 6.67 -10.33
CA ALA A 20 4.36 6.70 -9.32
C ALA A 20 4.02 5.28 -8.85
N GLY A 21 3.84 4.34 -9.79
CA GLY A 21 3.54 2.95 -9.50
C GLY A 21 4.63 2.27 -8.68
N ARG A 22 5.91 2.51 -8.99
CA ARG A 22 7.04 1.97 -8.20
C ARG A 22 7.08 2.51 -6.78
N GLN A 23 6.89 3.81 -6.61
CA GLN A 23 6.89 4.43 -5.28
C GLN A 23 5.69 3.97 -4.44
N ASN A 24 4.50 3.92 -5.05
CA ASN A 24 3.32 3.35 -4.44
C ASN A 24 3.53 1.88 -4.04
N ALA A 25 4.12 1.05 -4.91
CA ALA A 25 4.42 -0.35 -4.60
C ALA A 25 5.41 -0.50 -3.43
N HIS A 26 6.43 0.35 -3.37
CA HIS A 26 7.38 0.39 -2.25
C HIS A 26 6.66 0.72 -0.93
N SER A 27 5.91 1.81 -0.90
CA SER A 27 5.17 2.25 0.29
C SER A 27 4.09 1.24 0.72
N MET A 28 3.38 0.63 -0.24
CA MET A 28 2.39 -0.43 0.03
C MET A 28 3.03 -1.64 0.70
N THR A 29 4.23 -2.02 0.27
CA THR A 29 4.97 -3.14 0.86
C THR A 29 5.35 -2.86 2.32
N LEU A 30 5.82 -1.65 2.61
CA LEU A 30 6.15 -1.23 3.97
C LEU A 30 4.90 -1.21 4.86
N ALA A 31 3.79 -0.64 4.38
CA ALA A 31 2.53 -0.59 5.12
C ALA A 31 1.97 -2.00 5.39
N ALA A 32 1.93 -2.87 4.39
CA ALA A 32 1.48 -4.26 4.56
C ALA A 32 2.33 -5.02 5.58
N ARG A 33 3.66 -4.83 5.54
CA ARG A 33 4.58 -5.40 6.53
C ARG A 33 4.29 -4.89 7.94
N ALA A 34 4.12 -3.58 8.12
CA ALA A 34 3.82 -2.98 9.40
C ALA A 34 2.51 -3.51 10.00
N ILE A 35 1.46 -3.68 9.18
CA ILE A 35 0.18 -4.27 9.62
C ILE A 35 0.39 -5.71 10.12
N VAL A 36 1.11 -6.54 9.38
CA VAL A 36 1.41 -7.92 9.80
C VAL A 36 2.23 -7.95 11.09
N GLU A 37 3.21 -7.06 11.23
CA GLU A 37 4.03 -6.93 12.45
C GLU A 37 3.21 -6.46 13.66
N LEU A 38 2.15 -5.68 13.48
CA LEU A 38 1.23 -5.27 14.56
C LEU A 38 0.32 -6.42 15.04
N PHE A 39 -0.15 -7.28 14.12
CA PHE A 39 -1.07 -8.37 14.46
C PHE A 39 -0.36 -9.61 15.01
N ARG A 40 0.93 -9.78 14.69
CA ARG A 40 1.73 -10.94 15.09
C ARG A 40 1.88 -11.10 16.63
N PRO A 41 2.23 -10.07 17.41
CA PRO A 41 2.38 -10.19 18.87
C PRO A 41 1.11 -10.66 19.59
N VAL A 42 -0.05 -10.33 19.04
CA VAL A 42 -1.36 -10.69 19.61
C VAL A 42 -1.96 -11.96 19.01
N LYS A 43 -1.24 -12.65 18.11
CA LYS A 43 -1.66 -13.91 17.46
C LYS A 43 -2.96 -13.79 16.65
N ARG A 44 -3.19 -12.64 16.01
CA ARG A 44 -4.40 -12.32 15.22
C ARG A 44 -4.16 -12.24 13.72
N GLU A 45 -3.04 -12.76 13.21
CA GLU A 45 -2.67 -12.66 11.79
C GLU A 45 -3.71 -13.28 10.85
N LYS A 46 -4.52 -14.23 11.34
CA LYS A 46 -5.63 -14.84 10.59
C LYS A 46 -6.68 -13.82 10.13
N GLU A 47 -6.82 -12.71 10.83
CA GLU A 47 -7.76 -11.63 10.44
C GLU A 47 -7.29 -10.84 9.23
N LEU A 48 -6.01 -10.93 8.88
CA LEU A 48 -5.46 -10.31 7.68
C LEU A 48 -5.60 -11.23 6.45
N HIS A 49 -6.03 -12.48 6.64
CA HIS A 49 -6.08 -13.45 5.56
C HIS A 49 -7.19 -13.08 4.57
N ARG A 50 -6.81 -12.89 3.30
CA ARG A 50 -7.68 -12.48 2.18
C ARG A 50 -8.28 -11.08 2.32
N GLU A 51 -7.78 -10.29 3.26
CA GLU A 51 -8.15 -8.89 3.38
C GLU A 51 -7.27 -8.01 2.48
N LEU A 52 -7.90 -6.97 1.92
CA LEU A 52 -7.19 -5.97 1.15
C LEU A 52 -6.58 -4.93 2.10
N LEU A 53 -5.28 -5.03 2.34
CA LEU A 53 -4.59 -4.23 3.37
C LEU A 53 -4.21 -2.82 2.90
N THR A 54 -3.91 -2.66 1.61
CA THR A 54 -3.42 -1.41 1.02
C THR A 54 -3.99 -1.24 -0.38
N PHE A 55 -4.10 0.01 -0.82
CA PHE A 55 -4.40 0.35 -2.21
C PHE A 55 -3.69 1.66 -2.57
N SER A 56 -3.50 1.89 -3.87
CA SER A 56 -2.86 3.12 -4.34
C SER A 56 -3.53 3.68 -5.58
N ILE A 57 -3.41 5.00 -5.74
CA ILE A 57 -3.79 5.72 -6.95
C ILE A 57 -2.53 6.40 -7.50
N SER A 58 -2.30 6.20 -8.79
CA SER A 58 -1.23 6.88 -9.53
C SER A 58 -1.89 7.82 -10.53
N TYR A 59 -1.45 9.07 -10.54
CA TYR A 59 -1.98 10.09 -11.43
C TYR A 59 -0.84 10.78 -12.17
N ASP A 60 -1.07 11.00 -13.46
CA ASP A 60 -0.23 11.78 -14.36
C ASP A 60 -1.02 13.03 -14.75
N TYR A 61 -0.43 14.21 -14.53
CA TYR A 61 -1.07 15.51 -14.76
C TYR A 61 -0.76 16.06 -16.15
#